data_AF-A0A0C2YQC2-F1
#
_entry.id   AF-A0A0C2YQC2-F1
#
_cell.length_a   1.000
_cell.length_b   1.000
_cell.length_c   1.000
_cell.angle_alpha   90.00
_cell.angle_beta   90.00
_cell.angle_gamma   90.00
#
_symmetry.space_group_name_H-M   'P 1'
#
loop_
_entity.id
_entity.type
_entity.pdbx_description
1 polymer ?
#
loop_
_entity_poly.entity_id
_entity_poly.type
_entity_poly.pdbx_seq_one_letter_code
_entity_poly.pdbx_strand_id
1 'polypeptide(L)' 'MSIALHPDHMTAAERLDEIAEILATGAMRLMARKSTRLSADAGDCSVDFTGHQSVHGSDRNCRRPRK' A
#
# COMPACT_ATOMS: atom_id res chain seq x y z
N MET A 1 2.83 -21.70 18.85
CA MET A 1 3.24 -20.40 19.41
C MET A 1 4.65 -20.57 19.95
N SER A 2 5.64 -20.40 19.07
CA SER A 2 7.06 -20.37 19.43
C SER A 2 7.32 -19.04 20.15
N ILE A 3 7.92 -19.11 21.34
CA ILE A 3 8.48 -17.92 21.98
C ILE A 3 9.65 -17.50 21.09
N ALA A 4 9.57 -16.32 20.47
CA ALA A 4 10.61 -15.83 19.57
C ALA A 4 11.90 -15.60 20.38
N LEU A 5 12.79 -16.58 20.37
CA LEU A 5 14.15 -16.44 20.87
C LEU A 5 14.92 -15.52 19.91
N HIS A 6 15.88 -14.76 20.42
CA HIS A 6 16.78 -14.04 19.53
C HIS A 6 17.48 -15.06 18.60
N PRO A 7 17.64 -14.78 17.29
CA PRO A 7 18.29 -15.68 16.35
C PRO A 7 19.61 -16.29 16.83
N ASP A 8 20.41 -15.51 17.56
CA ASP A 8 21.71 -15.93 18.10
C ASP A 8 21.61 -16.96 19.24
N HIS A 9 20.41 -17.18 19.77
CA HIS A 9 20.13 -18.16 20.82
C HIS A 9 19.42 -19.41 20.28
N MET A 10 19.16 -19.47 18.98
CA MET A 10 18.54 -20.63 18.34
C MET A 10 19.59 -21.62 17.87
N THR A 11 19.27 -22.90 17.99
CA THR A 11 19.97 -23.95 17.25
C THR A 11 19.70 -23.81 15.75
N ALA A 12 20.56 -24.41 14.92
CA ALA A 12 20.36 -24.41 13.48
C ALA A 12 19.02 -25.02 13.05
N ALA A 13 18.53 -26.03 13.76
CA ALA A 13 17.23 -26.66 13.49
C ALA A 13 16.07 -25.69 13.76
N GLU A 14 16.09 -24.99 14.91
CA GLU A 14 15.05 -24.02 15.27
C GLU A 14 15.00 -22.84 14.28
N ARG A 15 16.17 -22.39 13.79
CA ARG A 15 16.24 -21.36 12.73
C ARG A 15 15.61 -21.83 11.43
N LEU A 16 15.83 -23.09 11.05
CA LEU A 16 15.24 -23.66 9.84
C LEU A 16 13.72 -23.79 9.96
N ASP A 17 13.22 -24.20 11.11
CA ASP A 17 11.78 -24.28 11.38
C ASP A 17 11.12 -22.89 11.33
N GLU A 18 11.74 -21.87 11.94
CA GLU A 18 11.27 -20.48 11.86
C GLU A 18 11.19 -19.99 10.40
N ILE A 19 12.25 -20.21 9.62
CA ILE A 19 12.29 -19.83 8.20
C ILE A 19 11.21 -20.58 7.40
N ALA A 20 11.02 -21.87 7.66
CA ALA A 20 10.00 -22.68 7.00
C ALA A 20 8.59 -22.17 7.30
N GLU A 21 8.30 -21.80 8.55
CA GLU A 21 7.00 -21.24 8.95
C GLU A 21 6.72 -19.89 8.25
N ILE A 22 7.72 -19.01 8.20
CA ILE A 22 7.63 -17.73 7.49
C ILE A 22 7.37 -17.96 6.00
N LEU A 23 8.13 -18.86 5.36
CA LEU A 23 7.96 -19.17 3.93
C LEU A 23 6.59 -19.77 3.64
N ALA A 24 6.15 -20.75 4.44
CA ALA A 24 4.86 -21.40 4.26
C ALA A 24 3.71 -20.37 4.36
N THR A 25 3.78 -19.48 5.35
CA THR A 25 2.82 -18.39 5.51
C THR A 25 2.81 -17.45 4.29
N GLY A 26 4.00 -17.07 3.79
CA GLY A 26 4.14 -16.27 2.58
C GLY A 26 3.55 -16.96 1.34
N ALA A 27 3.85 -18.25 1.15
CA ALA A 27 3.36 -19.04 0.03
C ALA A 27 1.83 -19.17 0.05
N MET A 28 1.23 -19.47 1.21
CA MET A 28 -0.23 -19.53 1.37
C MET A 28 -0.89 -18.19 0.98
N ARG A 29 -0.35 -17.06 1.45
CA ARG A 29 -0.86 -15.72 1.08
C ARG A 29 -0.74 -15.47 -0.42
N LEU A 30 0.38 -15.84 -1.04
CA LEU A 30 0.58 -15.67 -2.48
C LEU A 30 -0.40 -16.52 -3.30
N MET A 31 -0.59 -17.77 -2.92
CA MET A 31 -1.54 -18.67 -3.57
C MET A 31 -2.99 -18.19 -3.42
N ALA A 32 -3.36 -17.69 -2.24
CA ALA A 32 -4.67 -17.08 -1.99
C ALA A 32 -4.90 -15.79 -2.82
N ARG A 33 -3.85 -14.99 -3.05
CA ARG A 33 -3.94 -13.81 -3.94
C ARG A 33 -4.09 -14.20 -5.40
N LYS A 34 -3.44 -15.29 -5.83
CA LYS A 34 -3.60 -15.82 -7.20
C LYS A 34 -5.02 -16.35 -7.45
N SER A 35 -5.74 -16.77 -6.42
CA SER A 35 -7.10 -17.29 -6.53
C SER A 35 -8.22 -16.25 -6.39
N THR A 36 -7.93 -14.98 -6.06
CA THR A 36 -8.96 -13.99 -5.65
C THR A 36 -9.16 -12.79 -6.59
N ARG A 37 -9.02 -12.99 -7.91
CA ARG A 37 -9.31 -12.03 -9.01
C ARG A 37 -8.11 -11.19 -9.48
N LEU A 38 -7.53 -11.58 -10.61
CA LEU A 38 -6.80 -10.68 -11.52
C LEU A 38 -7.14 -10.97 -13.00
N SER A 39 -8.34 -11.51 -13.28
CA SER A 39 -8.91 -11.53 -14.63
C SER A 39 -10.43 -11.45 -14.56
N ALA A 40 -10.91 -10.39 -13.90
CA ALA A 40 -12.25 -9.89 -14.13
C ALA A 40 -12.07 -8.38 -14.30
N ASP A 41 -11.92 -7.99 -15.55
CA ASP A 41 -11.87 -6.62 -16.05
C ASP A 41 -10.53 -5.88 -15.87
N ALA A 42 -9.64 -6.06 -16.85
CA ALA A 42 -8.72 -4.99 -17.25
C ALA A 42 -9.51 -3.96 -18.08
N GLY A 43 -10.51 -3.34 -17.45
CA GLY A 43 -11.16 -2.15 -17.97
C GLY A 43 -10.40 -0.94 -17.41
N ASP A 44 -9.76 -0.18 -18.29
CA ASP A 44 -8.94 0.99 -18.03
C ASP A 44 -9.30 1.76 -16.74
N CYS A 45 -8.40 1.76 -15.76
CA CYS A 45 -8.43 2.78 -14.71
C CYS A 45 -7.86 4.08 -15.29
N SER A 46 -8.65 4.79 -16.12
CA SER A 46 -8.34 6.17 -16.47
C SER A 46 -8.53 7.05 -15.23
N VAL A 47 -7.43 7.59 -14.72
CA VAL A 47 -7.45 8.66 -13.71
C VAL A 47 -7.55 10.00 -14.43
N ASP A 48 -8.73 10.30 -14.98
CA ASP A 48 -9.08 11.66 -15.34
C ASP A 48 -9.33 12.46 -14.05
N PHE A 49 -8.26 12.96 -13.46
CA PHE A 49 -8.39 14.03 -12.48
C PHE A 49 -8.87 15.26 -13.24
N THR A 50 -10.14 15.63 -13.07
CA THR A 50 -10.55 17.00 -13.39
C THR A 50 -9.70 17.92 -12.52
N GLY A 51 -8.68 18.52 -13.12
CA GLY A 51 -7.80 19.44 -12.42
C GLY A 51 -8.68 20.52 -11.80
N HIS A 52 -8.78 20.55 -10.47
CA HIS A 52 -9.43 21.65 -9.79
C HIS A 52 -8.68 22.91 -10.22
N GLN A 53 -9.34 23.79 -10.96
CA GLN A 53 -8.74 25.03 -11.42
C GLN A 53 -8.25 25.77 -10.17
N SER A 54 -6.94 26.00 -10.10
CA SER A 54 -6.35 26.88 -9.11
C SER A 54 -6.88 28.29 -9.36
N VAL A 55 -7.86 28.71 -8.56
CA VAL A 55 -8.36 30.08 -8.62
C VAL A 55 -7.29 30.97 -7.97
N HIS A 56 -6.56 31.74 -8.78
CA HIS A 56 -5.73 32.82 -8.27
C HIS A 56 -6.67 33.82 -7.57
N GLY A 57 -6.63 33.85 -6.23
CA GLY A 57 -7.45 34.78 -5.45
C GLY A 57 -7.07 36.20 -5.83
N SER A 58 -7.94 36.90 -6.56
CA SER A 58 -7.80 38.35 -6.71
C SER A 58 -8.04 38.97 -5.35
N ASP A 59 -6.94 39.45 -4.78
CA ASP A 59 -6.89 40.10 -3.48
C ASP A 59 -7.95 41.20 -3.38
N ARG A 60 -8.61 41.27 -2.22
CA ARG A 60 -9.65 42.24 -1.89
C ARG A 60 -9.00 43.60 -1.69
N ASN A 61 -8.72 44.31 -2.78
CA ASN A 61 -8.49 45.74 -2.67
C ASN A 61 -9.03 46.51 -3.89
N CYS A 62 -10.35 46.46 -4.04
CA CYS A 62 -11.10 47.47 -4.78
C CYS A 62 -10.95 48.83 -4.05
N ARG A 63 -9.85 49.54 -4.31
CA ARG A 63 -9.75 50.97 -4.02
C ARG A 63 -10.78 51.70 -4.89
N ARG A 64 -11.84 52.21 -4.26
CA ARG A 64 -12.85 53.07 -4.88
C ARG A 64 -12.19 54.35 -5.43
N PRO A 65 -12.58 54.84 -6.61
CA PRO A 65 -12.64 56.27 -6.87
C PRO A 65 -14.05 56.78 -6.54
N ARG A 66 -14.12 57.83 -5.73
CA ARG A 66 -15.34 58.63 -5.54
C ARG A 66 -15.56 59.48 -6.77
N LYS A 67 -16.79 59.51 -7.28
CA LYS A 67 -17.32 60.63 -8.07
C LYS A 67 -18.68 61.01 -7.51
#